data_AF-A0A7S0FUB8-F1
#
_entry.id   AF-A0A7S0FUB8-F1
#
_cell.length_a   1.000
_cell.length_b   1.000
_cell.length_c   1.000
_cell.angle_alpha   90.00
_cell.angle_beta   90.00
_cell.angle_gamma   90.00
#
_symmetry.space_group_name_H-M   'P 1'
#
loop_
_entity.id
_entity.type
_entity.pdbx_description
1 polymer ?
#
loop_
_entity_poly.entity_id
_entity_poly.type
_entity_poly.pdbx_seq_one_letter_code
_entity_poly.pdbx_strand_id
1 'polypeptide(L)'
;MRSRGRASRDNIRTGTDTHMSQQQQPEQQMQLKTHNSDSGPGIAADAAAAGAASAHQNGNDGSPGQGKGRGGAGVSAQLIGMVTNFGGIRFMVLMILCFQNSMFTVLRRYSLGVLKEDYSKHECLLLAEAMKMVFSAVMISRSLPRGDSATSRLSYVARKSSKMLFLAFMYGSMNILSFVALRNIGAGLFTIFAQLKILTTAMMSAIVLRRTYSSARWRALVSLMLGVLLFSEPIWNTDNRGKNVDGGSTLLGCGAVLIEVSLSGFASIYFEKVVKTDQEQMSIWERNFQLAMWSFPIYLGFILFEGGGKAGFLGGWSNTALMLSVLGAAGGLLVALSIKYGDSILKTLAVTGAILLSSLLDHYLLAGPLTPIMVIAGAQVVVAICNYTFDLTPVETKSAPSKAAADNKEMSPLVKQDSRV
;
A
#
# COMPACT_ATOMS: atom_id res chain seq x y z
N MET A 1 33.25 -73.79 32.71
CA MET A 1 34.49 -73.26 33.32
C MET A 1 35.02 -72.08 32.49
N ARG A 2 36.01 -71.34 33.04
CA ARG A 2 37.00 -70.40 32.44
C ARG A 2 37.07 -70.26 30.89
N SER A 3 37.39 -69.12 30.26
CA SER A 3 37.67 -67.74 30.76
C SER A 3 38.01 -66.70 29.66
N ARG A 4 37.66 -65.41 29.90
CA ARG A 4 38.37 -64.13 29.60
C ARG A 4 39.05 -63.83 28.22
N GLY A 5 38.83 -62.59 27.73
CA GLY A 5 39.70 -61.83 26.80
C GLY A 5 38.90 -61.24 25.61
N ARG A 6 38.59 -59.94 25.43
CA ARG A 6 39.07 -58.60 25.88
C ARG A 6 40.02 -57.86 24.92
N ALA A 7 39.44 -57.16 23.92
CA ALA A 7 39.98 -56.03 23.12
C ALA A 7 41.25 -56.32 22.28
N SER A 8 41.55 -55.64 21.17
CA SER A 8 41.15 -54.30 20.68
C SER A 8 41.36 -54.20 19.15
N ARG A 9 40.95 -53.08 18.52
CA ARG A 9 41.44 -52.42 17.26
C ARG A 9 42.07 -53.29 16.14
N ASP A 10 41.78 -53.09 14.86
CA ASP A 10 41.78 -51.77 14.17
C ASP A 10 40.90 -51.70 12.89
N ASN A 11 40.92 -50.54 12.22
CA ASN A 11 40.07 -50.16 11.09
C ASN A 11 40.82 -50.20 9.73
N ILE A 12 40.27 -50.86 8.70
CA ILE A 12 40.59 -50.60 7.28
C ILE A 12 39.44 -51.06 6.36
N ARG A 13 39.30 -50.37 5.22
CA ARG A 13 38.26 -50.61 4.19
C ARG A 13 38.55 -51.85 3.32
N THR A 14 37.54 -52.68 3.10
CA THR A 14 37.10 -53.11 1.76
C THR A 14 35.66 -53.59 1.85
N GLY A 15 34.76 -52.98 1.07
CA GLY A 15 33.35 -53.32 1.05
C GLY A 15 32.80 -53.18 -0.36
N THR A 16 32.80 -54.28 -1.09
CA THR A 16 32.19 -54.39 -2.42
C THR A 16 31.19 -55.52 -2.34
N ASP A 17 29.91 -55.20 -2.18
CA ASP A 17 28.84 -56.14 -2.51
C ASP A 17 27.53 -55.40 -2.77
N THR A 18 26.66 -56.01 -3.56
CA THR A 18 25.46 -55.39 -4.13
C THR A 18 24.22 -56.10 -3.65
N HIS A 19 23.22 -55.39 -3.12
CA HIS A 19 21.80 -55.47 -3.52
C HIS A 19 20.86 -54.65 -2.61
N MET A 20 19.71 -54.30 -3.19
CA MET A 20 18.62 -53.43 -2.72
C MET A 20 18.32 -53.33 -1.21
N SER A 21 18.24 -52.09 -0.73
CA SER A 21 17.39 -51.67 0.40
C SER A 21 16.64 -50.39 0.03
N GLN A 22 15.31 -50.36 0.23
CA GLN A 22 14.49 -49.15 0.11
C GLN A 22 14.44 -48.41 1.46
N GLN A 23 14.79 -47.13 1.48
CA GLN A 23 14.38 -46.14 2.51
C GLN A 23 14.77 -44.74 1.99
N GLN A 24 13.85 -43.91 1.52
CA GLN A 24 12.97 -43.02 2.31
C GLN A 24 13.71 -42.13 3.34
N GLN A 25 14.31 -41.04 2.84
CA GLN A 25 14.24 -39.66 3.39
C GLN A 25 14.99 -38.70 2.43
N PRO A 26 14.57 -37.42 2.27
CA PRO A 26 14.49 -36.46 3.38
C PRO A 26 13.27 -35.53 3.35
N GLU A 27 12.07 -36.04 3.67
CA GLU A 27 10.86 -35.20 3.75
C GLU A 27 10.74 -34.42 5.09
N GLN A 28 11.42 -34.87 6.15
CA GLN A 28 11.26 -34.32 7.50
C GLN A 28 11.93 -32.95 7.73
N GLN A 29 12.92 -32.54 6.93
CA GLN A 29 13.50 -31.20 7.04
C GLN A 29 12.66 -30.11 6.35
N MET A 30 11.75 -30.46 5.45
CA MET A 30 10.89 -29.48 4.78
C MET A 30 9.73 -29.03 5.69
N GLN A 31 9.14 -29.96 6.45
CA GLN A 31 7.97 -29.71 7.30
C GLN A 31 8.25 -28.78 8.49
N LEU A 32 9.48 -28.78 9.04
CA LEU A 32 9.86 -27.86 10.11
C LEU A 32 9.99 -26.40 9.62
N LYS A 33 10.26 -26.20 8.32
CA LYS A 33 10.47 -24.85 7.75
C LYS A 33 9.16 -24.13 7.46
N THR A 34 8.08 -24.88 7.18
CA THR A 34 6.72 -24.36 6.95
C THR A 34 6.01 -23.82 8.20
N HIS A 35 6.50 -24.08 9.42
CA HIS A 35 5.75 -23.72 10.63
C HIS A 35 6.08 -22.33 11.22
N ASN A 36 7.14 -21.66 10.74
CA ASN A 36 7.64 -20.38 11.29
C ASN A 36 7.82 -19.27 10.23
N SER A 37 7.33 -19.44 9.00
CA SER A 37 7.51 -18.49 7.88
C SER A 37 6.32 -17.54 7.65
N ASP A 38 5.08 -17.98 7.92
CA ASP A 38 3.85 -17.28 7.52
C ASP A 38 3.29 -16.32 8.58
N SER A 39 4.15 -15.87 9.50
CA SER A 39 3.87 -14.89 10.57
C SER A 39 4.73 -13.62 10.49
N GLY A 40 5.20 -13.26 9.29
CA GLY A 40 5.60 -11.88 8.98
C GLY A 40 4.42 -10.90 9.08
N PRO A 41 4.65 -9.57 9.11
CA PRO A 41 3.58 -8.60 9.25
C PRO A 41 2.81 -8.40 7.95
N GLY A 42 1.65 -7.76 8.07
CA GLY A 42 0.78 -7.36 6.95
C GLY A 42 1.39 -6.39 5.92
N ILE A 43 2.70 -6.12 5.94
CA ILE A 43 3.37 -5.27 4.94
C ILE A 43 3.48 -6.02 3.59
N ALA A 44 3.49 -7.36 3.60
CA ALA A 44 3.22 -8.16 2.40
C ALA A 44 1.75 -8.07 1.91
N ALA A 45 0.87 -7.27 2.55
CA ALA A 45 -0.40 -6.82 1.99
C ALA A 45 -0.31 -5.42 1.36
N ASP A 46 0.65 -4.59 1.81
CA ASP A 46 0.83 -3.20 1.36
C ASP A 46 1.42 -3.11 -0.07
N ALA A 47 2.13 -4.16 -0.52
CA ALA A 47 2.48 -4.37 -1.93
C ALA A 47 1.29 -4.85 -2.79
N ALA A 48 0.38 -5.65 -2.21
CA ALA A 48 -0.82 -6.16 -2.89
C ALA A 48 -1.92 -5.09 -3.01
N ALA A 49 -2.02 -4.18 -2.04
CA ALA A 49 -2.96 -3.06 -2.03
C ALA A 49 -2.56 -1.88 -2.94
N ALA A 50 -1.38 -1.94 -3.58
CA ALA A 50 -0.83 -0.82 -4.35
C ALA A 50 -1.49 -0.59 -5.72
N GLY A 51 -1.99 -1.64 -6.39
CA GLY A 51 -2.42 -1.58 -7.80
C GLY A 51 -3.82 -0.99 -8.06
N ALA A 52 -4.41 -0.24 -7.13
CA ALA A 52 -5.87 -0.17 -7.06
C ALA A 52 -6.36 1.17 -6.47
N ALA A 53 -7.00 2.06 -7.28
CA ALA A 53 -7.52 3.36 -6.82
C ALA A 53 -8.44 4.14 -7.84
N SER A 54 -9.63 4.68 -7.49
CA SER A 54 -10.51 5.52 -8.40
C SER A 54 -11.92 6.02 -7.88
N ALA A 55 -12.55 7.09 -8.45
CA ALA A 55 -13.64 7.95 -7.86
C ALA A 55 -14.68 8.49 -8.90
N HIS A 56 -15.67 9.43 -8.75
CA HIS A 56 -16.01 10.60 -7.85
C HIS A 56 -17.45 11.18 -8.18
N GLN A 57 -17.84 12.32 -7.55
CA GLN A 57 -18.94 13.33 -7.84
C GLN A 57 -20.25 13.20 -7.03
N ASN A 58 -21.08 14.24 -6.69
CA ASN A 58 -21.10 15.74 -6.57
C ASN A 58 -22.39 16.15 -5.75
N GLY A 59 -22.80 17.39 -5.39
CA GLY A 59 -22.30 18.80 -5.45
C GLY A 59 -23.42 19.87 -5.21
N ASN A 60 -23.10 21.06 -4.67
CA ASN A 60 -23.94 22.30 -4.44
C ASN A 60 -25.13 22.22 -3.43
N ASP A 61 -25.62 23.29 -2.74
CA ASP A 61 -25.24 24.72 -2.62
C ASP A 61 -25.72 25.37 -1.27
N GLY A 62 -25.25 26.58 -0.90
CA GLY A 62 -25.93 27.48 0.07
C GLY A 62 -25.20 27.91 1.37
N SER A 63 -25.55 29.09 1.94
CA SER A 63 -25.03 29.71 3.19
C SER A 63 -25.79 31.03 3.54
N PRO A 64 -25.63 31.67 4.73
CA PRO A 64 -25.29 31.18 6.08
C PRO A 64 -26.25 31.69 7.19
N GLY A 65 -26.04 31.33 8.47
CA GLY A 65 -26.78 31.88 9.63
C GLY A 65 -26.01 31.81 10.96
N GLN A 66 -26.23 32.77 11.87
CA GLN A 66 -25.49 32.91 13.15
C GLN A 66 -26.25 32.35 14.37
N GLY A 67 -25.52 31.90 15.40
CA GLY A 67 -26.06 31.59 16.73
C GLY A 67 -24.98 31.33 17.79
N LYS A 68 -25.13 31.87 19.00
CA LYS A 68 -24.16 31.76 20.12
C LYS A 68 -24.67 30.83 21.24
N GLY A 69 -23.77 30.12 21.91
CA GLY A 69 -23.79 30.05 23.38
C GLY A 69 -23.58 28.68 24.06
N ARG A 70 -22.71 28.70 25.09
CA ARG A 70 -22.48 27.68 26.14
C ARG A 70 -21.95 26.31 25.66
N GLY A 71 -20.97 25.67 26.32
CA GLY A 71 -20.31 25.96 27.59
C GLY A 71 -20.47 24.79 28.57
N GLY A 72 -19.66 23.74 28.43
CA GLY A 72 -19.80 22.47 29.17
C GLY A 72 -19.86 21.27 28.22
N ALA A 73 -20.94 21.14 27.45
CA ALA A 73 -21.05 20.18 26.32
C ALA A 73 -20.04 20.45 25.17
N GLY A 74 -19.25 21.52 25.29
CA GLY A 74 -18.38 22.07 24.25
C GLY A 74 -17.39 21.07 23.66
N VAL A 75 -16.63 20.32 24.47
CA VAL A 75 -15.59 19.42 23.92
C VAL A 75 -16.19 18.29 23.08
N SER A 76 -17.24 17.63 23.57
CA SER A 76 -17.93 16.56 22.84
C SER A 76 -18.67 17.09 21.61
N ALA A 77 -19.35 18.23 21.73
CA ALA A 77 -20.05 18.88 20.62
C ALA A 77 -19.07 19.51 19.61
N GLN A 78 -17.85 19.89 20.01
CA GLN A 78 -16.77 20.27 19.11
C GLN A 78 -16.18 19.05 18.43
N LEU A 79 -16.00 17.90 19.10
CA LEU A 79 -15.57 16.67 18.42
C LEU A 79 -16.58 16.25 17.34
N ILE A 80 -17.86 16.19 17.69
CA ILE A 80 -18.95 15.85 16.77
C ILE A 80 -19.09 16.93 15.67
N GLY A 81 -19.05 18.20 16.06
CA GLY A 81 -19.11 19.36 15.14
C GLY A 81 -17.89 19.51 14.23
N MET A 82 -16.74 18.96 14.62
CA MET A 82 -15.51 18.93 13.82
C MET A 82 -15.53 17.76 12.84
N VAL A 83 -16.01 16.59 13.28
CA VAL A 83 -16.32 15.44 12.41
C VAL A 83 -17.34 15.82 11.32
N THR A 84 -18.34 16.66 11.62
CA THR A 84 -19.31 17.13 10.61
C THR A 84 -18.83 18.32 9.77
N ASN A 85 -17.85 19.12 10.22
CA ASN A 85 -17.30 20.24 9.43
C ASN A 85 -16.11 19.87 8.52
N PHE A 86 -15.49 18.69 8.68
CA PHE A 86 -14.70 18.14 7.57
C PHE A 86 -15.65 17.84 6.41
N GLY A 87 -15.53 18.57 5.30
CA GLY A 87 -16.43 18.49 4.14
C GLY A 87 -16.76 17.04 3.76
N GLY A 88 -17.99 16.61 4.09
CA GLY A 88 -18.27 15.25 4.58
C GLY A 88 -17.74 14.10 3.72
N ILE A 89 -17.82 14.25 2.40
CA ILE A 89 -17.37 13.24 1.44
C ILE A 89 -15.87 12.91 1.57
N ARG A 90 -15.02 13.85 2.01
CA ARG A 90 -13.59 13.62 2.28
C ARG A 90 -13.40 12.66 3.45
N PHE A 91 -14.00 12.98 4.58
CA PHE A 91 -13.89 12.20 5.81
C PHE A 91 -14.57 10.84 5.66
N MET A 92 -15.77 10.80 5.09
CA MET A 92 -16.50 9.57 4.78
C MET A 92 -15.67 8.61 3.91
N VAL A 93 -15.05 9.10 2.82
CA VAL A 93 -14.18 8.28 1.97
C VAL A 93 -12.96 7.74 2.72
N LEU A 94 -12.32 8.56 3.56
CA LEU A 94 -11.16 8.13 4.35
C LEU A 94 -11.55 7.09 5.42
N MET A 95 -12.72 7.24 6.05
CA MET A 95 -13.25 6.26 7.00
C MET A 95 -13.65 4.94 6.34
N ILE A 96 -14.30 4.97 5.16
CA ILE A 96 -14.64 3.75 4.41
C ILE A 96 -13.35 3.06 3.90
N LEU A 97 -12.34 3.81 3.45
CA LEU A 97 -11.02 3.27 3.11
C LEU A 97 -10.35 2.61 4.32
N CYS A 98 -10.37 3.26 5.49
CA CYS A 98 -9.83 2.72 6.73
C CYS A 98 -10.52 1.40 7.11
N PHE A 99 -11.86 1.37 7.09
CA PHE A 99 -12.64 0.17 7.39
C PHE A 99 -12.40 -0.96 6.38
N GLN A 100 -12.45 -0.67 5.07
CA GLN A 100 -12.19 -1.66 4.02
C GLN A 100 -10.78 -2.26 4.14
N ASN A 101 -9.76 -1.44 4.35
CA ASN A 101 -8.39 -1.93 4.47
C ASN A 101 -8.20 -2.78 5.73
N SER A 102 -8.94 -2.47 6.80
CA SER A 102 -8.98 -3.27 8.02
C SER A 102 -9.65 -4.63 7.79
N MET A 103 -10.84 -4.64 7.18
CA MET A 103 -11.54 -5.87 6.81
C MET A 103 -10.69 -6.76 5.88
N PHE A 104 -10.03 -6.17 4.88
CA PHE A 104 -9.16 -6.90 3.95
C PHE A 104 -7.95 -7.52 4.67
N THR A 105 -7.31 -6.79 5.58
CA THR A 105 -6.16 -7.26 6.35
C THR A 105 -6.53 -8.43 7.28
N VAL A 106 -7.62 -8.29 8.04
CA VAL A 106 -8.12 -9.34 8.97
C VAL A 106 -8.59 -10.56 8.21
N LEU A 107 -9.35 -10.39 7.12
CA LEU A 107 -9.84 -11.49 6.31
C LEU A 107 -8.68 -12.27 5.64
N ARG A 108 -7.61 -11.57 5.21
CA ARG A 108 -6.41 -12.20 4.65
C ARG A 108 -5.62 -12.96 5.69
N ARG A 109 -5.59 -12.46 6.93
CA ARG A 109 -4.98 -13.14 8.09
C ARG A 109 -5.77 -14.39 8.50
N TYR A 110 -7.10 -14.34 8.46
CA TYR A 110 -7.97 -15.50 8.66
C TYR A 110 -7.77 -16.58 7.57
N SER A 111 -7.87 -16.17 6.30
CA SER A 111 -7.68 -17.00 5.11
C SER A 111 -6.35 -17.75 5.09
N LEU A 112 -5.22 -17.03 5.19
CA LEU A 112 -3.89 -17.64 5.10
C LEU A 112 -3.40 -18.24 6.43
N GLY A 113 -3.84 -17.71 7.57
CA GLY A 113 -3.33 -18.09 8.90
C GLY A 113 -4.14 -19.17 9.61
N VAL A 114 -5.48 -19.11 9.52
CA VAL A 114 -6.39 -20.02 10.24
C VAL A 114 -6.91 -21.11 9.32
N LEU A 115 -7.45 -20.74 8.15
CA LEU A 115 -7.95 -21.69 7.15
C LEU A 115 -6.81 -22.34 6.34
N LYS A 116 -5.65 -21.68 6.23
CA LYS A 116 -4.46 -22.12 5.47
C LYS A 116 -4.78 -22.42 3.99
N GLU A 117 -5.56 -21.55 3.36
CA GLU A 117 -6.01 -21.72 1.98
C GLU A 117 -4.84 -21.54 0.98
N ASP A 118 -4.48 -22.60 0.25
CA ASP A 118 -3.36 -22.64 -0.71
C ASP A 118 -3.73 -22.06 -2.11
N TYR A 119 -4.52 -20.98 -2.14
CA TYR A 119 -4.97 -20.31 -3.37
C TYR A 119 -3.91 -19.35 -3.95
N SER A 120 -3.95 -19.10 -5.25
CA SER A 120 -3.03 -18.15 -5.89
C SER A 120 -3.34 -16.69 -5.52
N LYS A 121 -2.40 -16.07 -4.80
CA LYS A 121 -2.45 -14.65 -4.41
C LYS A 121 -2.55 -13.72 -5.63
N HIS A 122 -1.96 -14.12 -6.77
CA HIS A 122 -2.00 -13.35 -8.00
C HIS A 122 -3.34 -13.49 -8.75
N GLU A 123 -4.02 -14.64 -8.68
CA GLU A 123 -5.34 -14.82 -9.29
C GLU A 123 -6.44 -13.99 -8.59
N CYS A 124 -6.42 -13.89 -7.26
CA CYS A 124 -7.33 -13.00 -6.53
C CYS A 124 -7.11 -11.52 -6.87
N LEU A 125 -5.85 -11.12 -7.15
CA LEU A 125 -5.54 -9.78 -7.64
C LEU A 125 -6.03 -9.59 -9.09
N LEU A 126 -5.83 -10.58 -9.98
CA LEU A 126 -6.37 -10.54 -11.35
C LEU A 126 -7.90 -10.41 -11.37
N LEU A 127 -8.61 -11.14 -10.50
CA LEU A 127 -10.06 -11.00 -10.36
C LEU A 127 -10.46 -9.62 -9.81
N ALA A 128 -9.68 -9.05 -8.87
CA ALA A 128 -9.89 -7.70 -8.37
C ALA A 128 -9.65 -6.63 -9.46
N GLU A 129 -8.68 -6.81 -10.36
CA GLU A 129 -8.50 -5.96 -11.56
C GLU A 129 -9.70 -6.08 -12.50
N ALA A 130 -10.16 -7.30 -12.79
CA ALA A 130 -11.32 -7.54 -13.66
C ALA A 130 -12.59 -6.86 -13.11
N MET A 131 -12.86 -6.99 -11.80
CA MET A 131 -13.99 -6.32 -11.15
C MET A 131 -13.86 -4.79 -11.16
N LYS A 132 -12.67 -4.24 -10.91
CA LYS A 132 -12.39 -2.80 -11.06
C LYS A 132 -12.65 -2.31 -12.50
N MET A 133 -12.19 -3.08 -13.49
CA MET A 133 -12.32 -2.76 -14.90
C MET A 133 -13.80 -2.73 -15.33
N VAL A 134 -14.57 -3.77 -14.96
CA VAL A 134 -16.03 -3.84 -15.21
C VAL A 134 -16.77 -2.71 -14.50
N PHE A 135 -16.52 -2.49 -13.20
CA PHE A 135 -17.18 -1.41 -12.45
C PHE A 135 -16.90 -0.04 -13.06
N SER A 136 -15.64 0.22 -13.41
CA SER A 136 -15.23 1.48 -14.03
C SER A 136 -15.87 1.67 -15.41
N ALA A 137 -15.92 0.64 -16.25
CA ALA A 137 -16.61 0.68 -17.53
C ALA A 137 -18.12 0.96 -17.39
N VAL A 138 -18.80 0.36 -16.40
CA VAL A 138 -20.20 0.65 -16.08
C VAL A 138 -20.39 2.09 -15.62
N MET A 139 -19.50 2.63 -14.78
CA MET A 139 -19.57 4.01 -14.33
C MET A 139 -19.30 5.03 -15.45
N ILE A 140 -18.35 4.74 -16.36
CA ILE A 140 -18.12 5.54 -17.57
C ILE A 140 -19.37 5.55 -18.44
N SER A 141 -19.96 4.37 -18.69
CA SER A 141 -21.18 4.22 -19.49
C SER A 141 -22.38 4.99 -18.91
N ARG A 142 -22.49 5.07 -17.58
CA ARG A 142 -23.52 5.85 -16.87
C ARG A 142 -23.24 7.35 -16.79
N SER A 143 -22.01 7.78 -17.06
CA SER A 143 -21.61 9.20 -17.03
C SER A 143 -21.70 9.88 -18.40
N LEU A 144 -22.05 9.14 -19.47
CA LEU A 144 -22.17 9.65 -20.83
C LEU A 144 -23.55 10.29 -21.09
N PRO A 145 -23.61 11.34 -21.93
CA PRO A 145 -24.88 11.84 -22.48
C PRO A 145 -25.67 10.78 -23.23
N ARG A 146 -27.00 10.89 -23.23
CA ARG A 146 -27.89 10.01 -24.00
C ARG A 146 -27.64 10.16 -25.51
N GLY A 147 -26.90 9.20 -26.08
CA GLY A 147 -26.57 9.14 -27.50
C GLY A 147 -25.11 8.76 -27.77
N ASP A 148 -24.20 9.04 -26.83
CA ASP A 148 -22.78 8.68 -26.97
C ASP A 148 -22.55 7.18 -26.82
N SER A 149 -21.77 6.59 -27.72
CA SER A 149 -21.39 5.18 -27.62
C SER A 149 -20.36 4.95 -26.50
N ALA A 150 -20.74 4.16 -25.51
CA ALA A 150 -19.83 3.75 -24.43
C ALA A 150 -18.56 3.06 -24.97
N THR A 151 -18.65 2.28 -26.06
CA THR A 151 -17.49 1.56 -26.62
C THR A 151 -16.51 2.50 -27.31
N SER A 152 -16.98 3.54 -28.00
CA SER A 152 -16.08 4.52 -28.63
C SER A 152 -15.31 5.32 -27.55
N ARG A 153 -16.01 5.78 -26.51
CA ARG A 153 -15.38 6.44 -25.35
C ARG A 153 -14.36 5.53 -24.66
N LEU A 154 -14.72 4.28 -24.40
CA LEU A 154 -13.83 3.31 -23.76
C LEU A 154 -12.57 3.03 -24.60
N SER A 155 -12.70 2.97 -25.93
CA SER A 155 -11.57 2.81 -26.86
C SER A 155 -10.65 4.04 -26.93
N TYR A 156 -11.22 5.25 -26.81
CA TYR A 156 -10.45 6.49 -26.71
C TYR A 156 -9.64 6.53 -25.41
N VAL A 157 -10.29 6.20 -24.29
CA VAL A 157 -9.65 6.10 -22.97
C VAL A 157 -8.54 5.04 -22.97
N ALA A 158 -8.76 3.88 -23.60
CA ALA A 158 -7.74 2.84 -23.77
C ALA A 158 -6.49 3.36 -24.50
N ARG A 159 -6.68 4.09 -25.61
CA ARG A 159 -5.59 4.67 -26.41
C ARG A 159 -4.84 5.78 -25.67
N LYS A 160 -5.51 6.60 -24.85
CA LYS A 160 -4.87 7.71 -24.12
C LYS A 160 -4.38 7.34 -22.71
N SER A 161 -3.83 6.13 -22.56
CA SER A 161 -3.51 5.52 -21.26
C SER A 161 -2.03 5.56 -20.85
N SER A 162 -1.13 6.15 -21.65
CA SER A 162 0.34 6.11 -21.42
C SER A 162 0.80 6.58 -20.03
N LYS A 163 0.13 7.59 -19.45
CA LYS A 163 0.38 8.08 -18.09
C LYS A 163 0.06 7.02 -17.01
N MET A 164 -0.96 6.19 -17.24
CA MET A 164 -1.36 5.10 -16.34
C MET A 164 -0.58 3.80 -16.61
N LEU A 165 -0.12 3.57 -17.84
CA LEU A 165 0.86 2.51 -18.14
C LEU A 165 2.16 2.71 -17.35
N PHE A 166 2.71 3.93 -17.34
CA PHE A 166 3.91 4.26 -16.57
C PHE A 166 3.72 4.00 -15.06
N LEU A 167 2.55 4.38 -14.53
CA LEU A 167 2.19 4.13 -13.14
C LEU A 167 2.02 2.62 -12.83
N ALA A 168 1.37 1.86 -13.71
CA ALA A 168 1.20 0.40 -13.58
C ALA A 168 2.55 -0.32 -13.60
N PHE A 169 3.47 0.10 -14.49
CA PHE A 169 4.84 -0.41 -14.54
C PHE A 169 5.62 -0.15 -13.24
N MET A 170 5.44 1.03 -12.63
CA MET A 170 6.04 1.35 -11.33
C MET A 170 5.49 0.46 -10.21
N TYR A 171 4.17 0.24 -10.14
CA TYR A 171 3.58 -0.68 -9.16
C TYR A 171 4.02 -2.14 -9.37
N GLY A 172 4.14 -2.60 -10.62
CA GLY A 172 4.71 -3.92 -10.94
C GLY A 172 6.16 -4.05 -10.47
N SER A 173 6.97 -3.02 -10.71
CA SER A 173 8.38 -2.95 -10.31
C SER A 173 8.55 -2.93 -8.79
N MET A 174 7.71 -2.20 -8.05
CA MET A 174 7.65 -2.24 -6.58
C MET A 174 7.37 -3.66 -6.06
N ASN A 175 6.41 -4.37 -6.65
CA ASN A 175 6.07 -5.73 -6.24
C ASN A 175 7.26 -6.69 -6.43
N ILE A 176 7.94 -6.62 -7.58
CA ILE A 176 9.15 -7.41 -7.85
C ILE A 176 10.27 -7.09 -6.84
N LEU A 177 10.51 -5.81 -6.54
CA LEU A 177 11.50 -5.40 -5.54
C LEU A 177 11.15 -5.87 -4.12
N SER A 178 9.87 -5.89 -3.76
CA SER A 178 9.38 -6.46 -2.50
C SER A 178 9.68 -7.97 -2.39
N PHE A 179 9.44 -8.75 -3.45
CA PHE A 179 9.84 -10.15 -3.50
C PHE A 179 11.37 -10.34 -3.42
N VAL A 180 12.16 -9.50 -4.09
CA VAL A 180 13.64 -9.54 -3.98
C VAL A 180 14.09 -9.21 -2.56
N ALA A 181 13.47 -8.24 -1.89
CA ALA A 181 13.77 -7.91 -0.50
C ALA A 181 13.44 -9.09 0.44
N LEU A 182 12.21 -9.62 0.40
CA LEU A 182 11.76 -10.71 1.26
C LEU A 182 12.53 -12.03 1.05
N ARG A 183 13.14 -12.25 -0.12
CA ARG A 183 14.05 -13.38 -0.39
C ARG A 183 15.47 -13.20 0.19
N ASN A 184 15.84 -11.99 0.62
CA ASN A 184 17.20 -11.66 1.07
C ASN A 184 17.27 -11.22 2.54
N ILE A 185 16.25 -10.52 3.06
CA ILE A 185 16.17 -10.04 4.45
C ILE A 185 14.93 -10.58 5.15
N GLY A 186 15.08 -10.92 6.43
CA GLY A 186 13.97 -11.38 7.26
C GLY A 186 12.90 -10.31 7.47
N ALA A 187 11.65 -10.75 7.71
CA ALA A 187 10.47 -9.89 7.77
C ALA A 187 10.60 -8.69 8.72
N GLY A 188 11.30 -8.84 9.85
CA GLY A 188 11.58 -7.74 10.79
C GLY A 188 12.41 -6.60 10.18
N LEU A 189 13.44 -6.90 9.37
CA LEU A 189 14.22 -5.86 8.68
C LEU A 189 13.41 -5.20 7.57
N PHE A 190 12.70 -6.00 6.76
CA PHE A 190 11.80 -5.49 5.73
C PHE A 190 10.77 -4.51 6.31
N THR A 191 10.22 -4.83 7.48
CA THR A 191 9.31 -3.97 8.25
C THR A 191 9.91 -2.61 8.60
N ILE A 192 11.12 -2.60 9.17
CA ILE A 192 11.79 -1.38 9.61
C ILE A 192 12.00 -0.42 8.44
N PHE A 193 12.45 -0.93 7.29
CA PHE A 193 12.63 -0.10 6.10
C PHE A 193 11.30 0.32 5.46
N ALA A 194 10.29 -0.55 5.41
CA ALA A 194 9.00 -0.25 4.80
C ALA A 194 8.30 0.98 5.42
N GLN A 195 8.43 1.21 6.73
CA GLN A 195 7.80 2.38 7.37
C GLN A 195 8.35 3.73 6.86
N LEU A 196 9.54 3.77 6.25
CA LEU A 196 10.08 4.98 5.61
C LEU A 196 9.15 5.51 4.50
N LYS A 197 8.27 4.67 3.93
CA LYS A 197 7.23 5.03 2.95
C LYS A 197 6.37 6.21 3.38
N ILE A 198 6.12 6.38 4.69
CA ILE A 198 5.40 7.54 5.24
C ILE A 198 6.16 8.84 4.95
N LEU A 199 7.46 8.86 5.27
CA LEU A 199 8.33 10.02 5.04
C LEU A 199 8.61 10.23 3.55
N THR A 200 8.91 9.17 2.80
CA THR A 200 9.20 9.30 1.36
C THR A 200 8.00 9.78 0.57
N THR A 201 6.77 9.38 0.94
CA THR A 201 5.54 9.95 0.34
C THR A 201 5.43 11.45 0.61
N ALA A 202 5.74 11.91 1.82
CA ALA A 202 5.72 13.34 2.17
C ALA A 202 6.83 14.15 1.47
N MET A 203 8.05 13.60 1.38
CA MET A 203 9.17 14.19 0.65
C MET A 203 8.85 14.31 -0.84
N MET A 204 8.33 13.25 -1.47
CA MET A 204 7.90 13.28 -2.87
C MET A 204 6.75 14.28 -3.08
N SER A 205 5.82 14.41 -2.12
CA SER A 205 4.76 15.42 -2.15
C SER A 205 5.33 16.84 -2.16
N ALA A 206 6.29 17.13 -1.28
CA ALA A 206 6.96 18.42 -1.21
C ALA A 206 7.71 18.75 -2.52
N ILE A 207 8.41 17.78 -3.10
CA ILE A 207 9.24 17.97 -4.32
C ILE A 207 8.37 18.05 -5.58
N VAL A 208 7.48 17.07 -5.80
CA VAL A 208 6.78 16.84 -7.08
C VAL A 208 5.49 17.69 -7.22
N LEU A 209 4.83 17.99 -6.09
CA LEU A 209 3.64 18.87 -6.02
C LEU A 209 3.99 20.28 -5.49
N ARG A 210 5.25 20.55 -5.13
CA ARG A 210 5.73 21.87 -4.63
C ARG A 210 4.98 22.39 -3.40
N ARG A 211 4.60 21.48 -2.52
CA ARG A 211 3.90 21.79 -1.26
C ARG A 211 4.88 22.13 -0.15
N THR A 212 4.59 23.20 0.60
CA THR A 212 5.25 23.48 1.88
C THR A 212 4.55 22.71 3.00
N TYR A 213 5.33 22.22 3.95
CA TYR A 213 4.84 21.53 5.15
C TYR A 213 5.43 22.21 6.37
N SER A 214 4.57 22.51 7.35
CA SER A 214 4.98 23.07 8.63
C SER A 214 5.95 22.12 9.35
N SER A 215 6.82 22.67 10.19
CA SER A 215 7.66 21.85 11.08
C SER A 215 6.82 21.02 12.06
N ALA A 216 5.57 21.39 12.30
CA ALA A 216 4.61 20.59 13.07
C ALA A 216 4.15 19.34 12.30
N ARG A 217 3.75 19.47 11.02
CA ARG A 217 3.41 18.32 10.15
C ARG A 217 4.59 17.37 9.96
N TRP A 218 5.81 17.89 9.78
CA TRP A 218 7.01 17.03 9.71
C TRP A 218 7.21 16.22 11.00
N ARG A 219 7.10 16.85 12.19
CA ARG A 219 7.15 16.12 13.47
C ARG A 219 6.00 15.12 13.62
N ALA A 220 4.79 15.45 13.16
CA ALA A 220 3.65 14.53 13.19
C ALA A 220 3.89 13.30 12.29
N LEU A 221 4.45 13.47 11.09
CA LEU A 221 4.77 12.38 10.17
C LEU A 221 5.92 11.49 10.67
N VAL A 222 6.95 12.06 11.31
CA VAL A 222 8.01 11.29 11.97
C VAL A 222 7.48 10.54 13.18
N SER A 223 6.64 11.18 14.01
CA SER A 223 5.97 10.53 15.15
C SER A 223 5.06 9.40 14.69
N LEU A 224 4.35 9.57 13.57
CA LEU A 224 3.53 8.53 12.95
C LEU A 224 4.38 7.32 12.52
N MET A 225 5.48 7.55 11.79
CA MET A 225 6.39 6.48 11.38
C MET A 225 6.91 5.69 12.58
N LEU A 226 7.40 6.39 13.62
CA LEU A 226 7.90 5.75 14.83
C LEU A 226 6.79 4.98 15.57
N GLY A 227 5.57 5.50 15.57
CA GLY A 227 4.40 4.83 16.14
C GLY A 227 4.10 3.51 15.41
N VAL A 228 3.97 3.52 14.08
CA VAL A 228 3.70 2.29 13.31
C VAL A 228 4.88 1.30 13.38
N LEU A 229 6.12 1.80 13.51
CA LEU A 229 7.31 0.98 13.73
C LEU A 229 7.28 0.25 15.09
N LEU A 230 6.97 0.95 16.18
CA LEU A 230 6.78 0.37 17.51
C LEU A 230 5.54 -0.55 17.57
N PHE A 231 4.49 -0.23 16.81
CA PHE A 231 3.32 -1.09 16.66
C PHE A 231 3.65 -2.43 15.97
N SER A 232 4.74 -2.49 15.22
CA SER A 232 5.22 -3.69 14.54
C SER A 232 6.16 -4.56 15.39
N GLU A 233 6.22 -4.33 16.71
CA GLU A 233 7.14 -4.95 17.67
C GLU A 233 7.22 -6.48 17.62
N PRO A 234 6.11 -7.25 17.63
CA PRO A 234 6.17 -8.72 17.66
C PRO A 234 7.00 -9.35 16.53
N ILE A 235 7.10 -8.67 15.39
CA ILE A 235 7.83 -9.15 14.22
C ILE A 235 9.34 -8.88 14.37
N TRP A 236 9.74 -7.64 14.62
CA TRP A 236 11.17 -7.29 14.67
C TRP A 236 11.84 -7.69 15.99
N ASN A 237 11.05 -7.98 17.04
CA ASN A 237 11.54 -8.45 18.34
C ASN A 237 11.73 -9.99 18.42
N THR A 238 11.40 -10.73 17.35
CA THR A 238 11.61 -12.19 17.28
C THR A 238 13.11 -12.58 17.32
N ASP A 239 13.44 -13.73 17.92
CA ASP A 239 14.82 -14.23 18.17
C ASP A 239 15.72 -14.43 16.92
N ASN A 240 15.16 -14.37 15.71
CA ASN A 240 15.94 -14.45 14.46
C ASN A 240 16.50 -13.10 13.99
N ARG A 241 16.56 -12.08 14.87
CA ARG A 241 17.23 -10.79 14.61
C ARG A 241 18.63 -10.98 14.04
N GLY A 242 18.83 -10.50 12.80
CA GLY A 242 20.12 -10.53 12.11
C GLY A 242 20.47 -11.83 11.37
N LYS A 243 19.66 -12.90 11.47
CA LYS A 243 19.83 -14.05 10.58
C LYS A 243 19.25 -13.71 9.21
N ASN A 244 20.09 -13.77 8.17
CA ASN A 244 19.61 -13.71 6.79
C ASN A 244 18.75 -14.94 6.47
N VAL A 245 17.92 -14.83 5.43
CA VAL A 245 17.39 -16.02 4.75
C VAL A 245 18.58 -16.84 4.23
N ASP A 246 18.52 -18.18 4.26
CA ASP A 246 19.65 -19.03 3.86
C ASP A 246 20.10 -18.72 2.42
N GLY A 247 21.34 -18.22 2.26
CA GLY A 247 21.89 -17.77 0.98
C GLY A 247 21.53 -16.33 0.55
N GLY A 248 20.77 -15.59 1.35
CA GLY A 248 20.36 -14.20 1.09
C GLY A 248 21.44 -13.17 1.42
N SER A 249 21.54 -12.12 0.59
CA SER A 249 22.43 -10.97 0.78
C SER A 249 21.70 -9.80 1.44
N THR A 250 22.07 -9.48 2.68
CA THR A 250 21.47 -8.37 3.45
C THR A 250 21.52 -7.04 2.70
N LEU A 251 22.65 -6.74 2.03
CA LEU A 251 22.82 -5.51 1.27
C LEU A 251 21.88 -5.44 0.05
N LEU A 252 21.69 -6.56 -0.66
CA LEU A 252 20.75 -6.64 -1.78
C LEU A 252 19.30 -6.46 -1.31
N GLY A 253 18.93 -7.10 -0.19
CA GLY A 253 17.59 -6.98 0.38
C GLY A 253 17.27 -5.57 0.89
N CYS A 254 18.20 -4.96 1.65
CA CYS A 254 18.09 -3.59 2.12
C CYS A 254 18.05 -2.58 0.96
N GLY A 255 18.87 -2.77 -0.07
CA GLY A 255 18.82 -1.95 -1.29
C GLY A 255 17.47 -2.07 -2.02
N ALA A 256 16.97 -3.30 -2.19
CA ALA A 256 15.70 -3.54 -2.86
C ALA A 256 14.51 -2.89 -2.14
N VAL A 257 14.41 -2.99 -0.81
CA VAL A 257 13.32 -2.33 -0.05
C VAL A 257 13.47 -0.81 -0.03
N LEU A 258 14.68 -0.25 0.04
CA LEU A 258 14.87 1.21 -0.05
C LEU A 258 14.45 1.77 -1.42
N ILE A 259 14.70 1.03 -2.50
CA ILE A 259 14.25 1.40 -3.86
C ILE A 259 12.73 1.22 -3.99
N GLU A 260 12.16 0.11 -3.49
CA GLU A 260 10.70 -0.12 -3.46
C GLU A 260 9.98 1.03 -2.76
N VAL A 261 10.36 1.32 -1.51
CA VAL A 261 9.78 2.39 -0.69
C VAL A 261 9.89 3.76 -1.37
N SER A 262 11.01 4.03 -2.04
CA SER A 262 11.21 5.27 -2.79
C SER A 262 10.28 5.37 -4.00
N LEU A 263 10.12 4.27 -4.74
CA LEU A 263 9.22 4.16 -5.88
C LEU A 263 7.74 4.20 -5.43
N SER A 264 7.42 3.65 -4.25
CA SER A 264 6.11 3.65 -3.58
C SER A 264 5.62 5.05 -3.22
N GLY A 265 6.53 5.87 -2.65
CA GLY A 265 6.29 7.29 -2.40
C GLY A 265 6.12 8.09 -3.69
N PHE A 266 6.98 7.86 -4.69
CA PHE A 266 6.89 8.54 -5.98
C PHE A 266 5.61 8.16 -6.76
N ALA A 267 5.22 6.89 -6.78
CA ALA A 267 4.01 6.40 -7.44
C ALA A 267 2.73 7.04 -6.90
N SER A 268 2.61 7.10 -5.56
CA SER A 268 1.47 7.75 -4.90
C SER A 268 1.31 9.21 -5.35
N ILE A 269 2.41 9.96 -5.40
CA ILE A 269 2.41 11.39 -5.71
C ILE A 269 2.31 11.67 -7.21
N TYR A 270 2.92 10.84 -8.05
CA TYR A 270 2.74 10.87 -9.51
C TYR A 270 1.26 10.66 -9.86
N PHE A 271 0.63 9.67 -9.26
CA PHE A 271 -0.79 9.39 -9.49
C PHE A 271 -1.68 10.55 -9.03
N GLU A 272 -1.44 11.11 -7.84
CA GLU A 272 -2.13 12.33 -7.39
C GLU A 272 -1.99 13.49 -8.38
N LYS A 273 -0.80 13.69 -8.95
CA LYS A 273 -0.54 14.72 -9.97
C LYS A 273 -1.35 14.48 -11.25
N VAL A 274 -1.44 13.23 -11.73
CA VAL A 274 -2.25 12.90 -12.93
C VAL A 274 -3.76 12.97 -12.64
N VAL A 275 -4.20 12.71 -11.40
CA VAL A 275 -5.60 12.84 -10.97
C VAL A 275 -6.04 14.30 -10.79
N LYS A 276 -5.13 15.21 -10.42
CA LYS A 276 -5.46 16.61 -10.05
C LYS A 276 -4.98 17.68 -11.02
N THR A 277 -4.00 17.40 -11.87
CA THR A 277 -3.29 18.44 -12.67
C THR A 277 -3.24 18.11 -14.16
N ASP A 278 -3.76 16.96 -14.59
CA ASP A 278 -3.81 16.65 -16.02
C ASP A 278 -4.89 17.48 -16.74
N GLN A 279 -4.54 18.09 -17.87
CA GLN A 279 -5.43 18.99 -18.61
C GLN A 279 -6.50 18.24 -19.40
N GLU A 280 -6.25 16.97 -19.67
CA GLU A 280 -7.28 16.05 -20.14
C GLU A 280 -8.24 15.79 -18.97
N GLN A 281 -9.45 16.38 -19.03
CA GLN A 281 -10.55 16.20 -18.06
C GLN A 281 -11.14 14.78 -18.13
N MET A 282 -10.27 13.77 -18.11
CA MET A 282 -10.66 12.38 -17.99
C MET A 282 -11.41 12.19 -16.69
N SER A 283 -12.56 11.53 -16.81
CA SER A 283 -13.25 10.99 -15.66
C SER A 283 -12.28 10.10 -14.89
N ILE A 284 -12.47 10.10 -13.60
CA ILE A 284 -11.58 9.41 -12.68
C ILE A 284 -11.92 7.90 -12.65
N TRP A 285 -13.13 7.51 -13.06
CA TRP A 285 -13.43 6.13 -13.49
C TRP A 285 -12.62 5.74 -14.75
N GLU A 286 -12.40 6.66 -15.69
CA GLU A 286 -11.56 6.42 -16.88
C GLU A 286 -10.10 6.17 -16.48
N ARG A 287 -9.58 6.89 -15.47
CA ARG A 287 -8.25 6.62 -14.92
C ARG A 287 -8.13 5.24 -14.27
N ASN A 288 -9.13 4.83 -13.49
CA ASN A 288 -9.10 3.50 -12.87
C ASN A 288 -9.26 2.38 -13.90
N PHE A 289 -10.07 2.60 -14.94
CA PHE A 289 -10.16 1.70 -16.09
C PHE A 289 -8.82 1.58 -16.84
N GLN A 290 -8.12 2.70 -17.09
CA GLN A 290 -6.77 2.69 -17.65
C GLN A 290 -5.77 1.93 -16.76
N LEU A 291 -5.83 2.10 -15.43
CA LEU A 291 -4.93 1.42 -14.50
C LEU A 291 -5.22 -0.10 -14.48
N ALA A 292 -6.49 -0.49 -14.33
CA ALA A 292 -6.95 -1.88 -14.31
C ALA A 292 -6.64 -2.64 -15.62
N MET A 293 -6.68 -1.94 -16.77
CA MET A 293 -6.30 -2.49 -18.07
C MET A 293 -4.82 -2.85 -18.16
N TRP A 294 -3.93 -2.09 -17.52
CA TRP A 294 -2.48 -2.32 -17.57
C TRP A 294 -1.98 -3.23 -16.44
N SER A 295 -2.66 -3.29 -15.29
CA SER A 295 -2.37 -4.24 -14.22
C SER A 295 -2.81 -5.68 -14.56
N PHE A 296 -3.93 -5.86 -15.28
CA PHE A 296 -4.42 -7.19 -15.68
C PHE A 296 -3.37 -8.06 -16.41
N PRO A 297 -2.71 -7.61 -17.49
CA PRO A 297 -1.66 -8.41 -18.16
C PRO A 297 -0.40 -8.60 -17.28
N ILE A 298 -0.11 -7.70 -16.34
CA ILE A 298 1.00 -7.85 -15.39
C ILE A 298 0.71 -9.01 -14.41
N TYR A 299 -0.47 -9.05 -13.81
CA TYR A 299 -0.85 -10.15 -12.93
C TYR A 299 -1.01 -11.48 -13.69
N LEU A 300 -1.55 -11.46 -14.91
CA LEU A 300 -1.57 -12.65 -15.78
C LEU A 300 -0.16 -13.16 -16.08
N GLY A 301 0.80 -12.26 -16.34
CA GLY A 301 2.20 -12.60 -16.51
C GLY A 301 2.82 -13.27 -15.28
N PHE A 302 2.52 -12.79 -14.06
CA PHE A 302 2.96 -13.44 -12.82
C PHE A 302 2.32 -14.83 -12.63
N ILE A 303 1.02 -14.99 -12.91
CA ILE A 303 0.31 -16.28 -12.81
C ILE A 303 0.93 -17.32 -13.76
N LEU A 304 1.21 -16.92 -15.00
CA LEU A 304 1.87 -17.79 -16.00
C LEU A 304 3.31 -18.13 -15.62
N PHE A 305 4.06 -17.20 -15.02
CA PHE A 305 5.43 -17.43 -14.55
C PHE A 305 5.51 -18.35 -13.32
N GLU A 306 4.53 -18.25 -12.41
CA GLU A 306 4.42 -19.13 -11.23
C GLU A 306 3.71 -20.47 -11.51
N GLY A 307 3.22 -20.70 -12.74
CA GLY A 307 2.54 -21.94 -13.13
C GLY A 307 1.23 -22.23 -12.39
N GLY A 308 0.57 -21.20 -11.84
CA GLY A 308 -0.62 -21.34 -10.99
C GLY A 308 -0.33 -21.75 -9.54
N GLY A 309 0.93 -21.99 -9.16
CA GLY A 309 1.30 -22.42 -7.80
C GLY A 309 0.87 -23.86 -7.46
N LYS A 310 0.87 -24.21 -6.17
CA LYS A 310 0.68 -25.60 -5.70
C LYS A 310 -0.64 -26.24 -6.13
N ALA A 311 -1.72 -25.46 -6.15
CA ALA A 311 -3.06 -25.96 -6.46
C ALA A 311 -3.35 -26.01 -7.98
N GLY A 312 -2.42 -25.50 -8.80
CA GLY A 312 -2.64 -25.26 -10.23
C GLY A 312 -3.53 -24.04 -10.48
N PHE A 313 -3.66 -23.67 -11.76
CA PHE A 313 -4.49 -22.54 -12.19
C PHE A 313 -5.96 -22.71 -11.75
N LEU A 314 -6.51 -21.67 -11.12
CA LEU A 314 -7.86 -21.67 -10.50
C LEU A 314 -8.08 -22.73 -9.41
N GLY A 315 -7.00 -23.30 -8.87
CA GLY A 315 -7.03 -24.23 -7.75
C GLY A 315 -7.19 -23.53 -6.38
N GLY A 316 -7.73 -24.26 -5.40
CA GLY A 316 -7.79 -23.81 -4.00
C GLY A 316 -8.77 -22.66 -3.71
N TRP A 317 -9.59 -22.25 -4.68
CA TRP A 317 -10.54 -21.14 -4.53
C TRP A 317 -11.63 -21.42 -3.49
N SER A 318 -11.91 -20.41 -2.65
CA SER A 318 -12.91 -20.44 -1.60
C SER A 318 -13.78 -19.18 -1.59
N ASN A 319 -14.86 -19.22 -0.81
CA ASN A 319 -15.68 -18.03 -0.52
C ASN A 319 -14.85 -16.90 0.13
N THR A 320 -13.84 -17.25 0.93
CA THR A 320 -12.89 -16.31 1.56
C THR A 320 -12.02 -15.63 0.51
N ALA A 321 -11.47 -16.39 -0.45
CA ALA A 321 -10.65 -15.88 -1.55
C ALA A 321 -11.47 -14.97 -2.50
N LEU A 322 -12.72 -15.34 -2.78
CA LEU A 322 -13.65 -14.49 -3.53
C LEU A 322 -13.97 -13.19 -2.77
N MET A 323 -14.28 -13.26 -1.48
CA MET A 323 -14.54 -12.06 -0.68
C MET A 323 -13.30 -11.16 -0.55
N LEU A 324 -12.09 -11.73 -0.45
CA LEU A 324 -10.84 -10.97 -0.55
C LEU A 324 -10.66 -10.28 -1.89
N SER A 325 -11.02 -10.94 -3.00
CA SER A 325 -10.98 -10.34 -4.34
C SER A 325 -11.95 -9.14 -4.43
N VAL A 326 -13.17 -9.27 -3.89
CA VAL A 326 -14.17 -8.19 -3.83
C VAL A 326 -13.69 -7.02 -2.97
N LEU A 327 -13.15 -7.29 -1.78
CA LEU A 327 -12.60 -6.26 -0.89
C LEU A 327 -11.37 -5.57 -1.49
N GLY A 328 -10.52 -6.31 -2.23
CA GLY A 328 -9.39 -5.77 -2.98
C GLY A 328 -9.84 -4.83 -4.11
N ALA A 329 -10.88 -5.21 -4.86
CA ALA A 329 -11.49 -4.35 -5.87
C ALA A 329 -12.11 -3.09 -5.25
N ALA A 330 -12.81 -3.21 -4.12
CA ALA A 330 -13.47 -2.09 -3.43
C ALA A 330 -12.46 -1.09 -2.84
N GLY A 331 -11.42 -1.57 -2.15
CA GLY A 331 -10.26 -0.74 -1.77
C GLY A 331 -9.64 -0.06 -2.99
N GLY A 332 -9.62 -0.81 -4.10
CA GLY A 332 -9.25 -0.37 -5.42
C GLY A 332 -10.10 0.70 -6.09
N LEU A 333 -11.20 1.11 -5.48
CA LEU A 333 -11.88 2.36 -5.79
C LEU A 333 -11.50 3.39 -4.70
N LEU A 334 -11.67 3.01 -3.44
CA LEU A 334 -11.47 3.85 -2.25
C LEU A 334 -10.12 4.60 -2.18
N VAL A 335 -9.00 4.00 -2.62
CA VAL A 335 -7.66 4.61 -2.56
C VAL A 335 -7.49 5.86 -3.44
N ALA A 336 -8.37 6.12 -4.41
CA ALA A 336 -8.40 7.43 -5.07
C ALA A 336 -9.76 8.06 -5.29
N LEU A 337 -10.82 7.50 -4.70
CA LEU A 337 -11.73 8.35 -3.92
C LEU A 337 -10.89 9.20 -2.95
N SER A 338 -10.02 8.60 -2.13
CA SER A 338 -9.25 9.34 -1.12
C SER A 338 -8.22 10.32 -1.70
N ILE A 339 -7.46 9.95 -2.73
CA ILE A 339 -6.54 10.89 -3.42
C ILE A 339 -7.29 12.03 -4.14
N LYS A 340 -8.44 11.78 -4.81
CA LYS A 340 -9.16 12.87 -5.51
C LYS A 340 -9.88 13.82 -4.54
N TYR A 341 -10.50 13.29 -3.47
CA TYR A 341 -11.20 14.12 -2.48
C TYR A 341 -10.26 14.74 -1.42
N GLY A 342 -9.30 13.96 -0.92
CA GLY A 342 -8.25 14.35 0.03
C GLY A 342 -6.89 14.48 -0.66
N ASP A 343 -5.85 13.78 -0.19
CA ASP A 343 -4.54 13.65 -0.84
C ASP A 343 -3.82 12.36 -0.46
N SER A 344 -2.62 12.14 -1.00
CA SER A 344 -1.81 10.94 -0.75
C SER A 344 -1.31 10.80 0.68
N ILE A 345 -1.23 11.88 1.47
CA ILE A 345 -0.82 11.82 2.87
C ILE A 345 -2.03 11.47 3.73
N LEU A 346 -3.19 12.09 3.50
CA LEU A 346 -4.47 11.73 4.12
C LEU A 346 -4.82 10.26 3.84
N LYS A 347 -4.58 9.76 2.62
CA LYS A 347 -4.63 8.32 2.31
C LYS A 347 -3.73 7.53 3.26
N THR A 348 -2.46 7.90 3.39
CA THR A 348 -1.50 7.20 4.27
C THR A 348 -1.95 7.25 5.74
N LEU A 349 -2.51 8.36 6.24
CA LEU A 349 -3.08 8.42 7.59
C LEU A 349 -4.25 7.45 7.78
N ALA A 350 -5.16 7.35 6.80
CA ALA A 350 -6.27 6.40 6.87
C ALA A 350 -5.79 4.94 6.81
N VAL A 351 -4.75 4.65 6.03
CA VAL A 351 -4.13 3.32 5.97
C VAL A 351 -3.39 2.98 7.26
N THR A 352 -2.67 3.92 7.90
CA THR A 352 -2.04 3.66 9.20
C THR A 352 -3.06 3.52 10.33
N GLY A 353 -4.16 4.28 10.31
CA GLY A 353 -5.31 4.06 11.20
C GLY A 353 -5.95 2.68 11.00
N ALA A 354 -6.00 2.18 9.76
CA ALA A 354 -6.48 0.83 9.47
C ALA A 354 -5.59 -0.27 10.05
N ILE A 355 -4.28 -0.06 10.22
CA ILE A 355 -3.39 -1.06 10.87
C ILE A 355 -3.80 -1.27 12.33
N LEU A 356 -4.10 -0.18 13.06
CA LEU A 356 -4.58 -0.25 14.44
C LEU A 356 -5.93 -0.98 14.54
N LEU A 357 -6.89 -0.59 13.68
CA LEU A 357 -8.21 -1.23 13.65
C LEU A 357 -8.12 -2.71 13.25
N SER A 358 -7.24 -3.05 12.30
CA SER A 358 -6.93 -4.45 11.93
C SER A 358 -6.45 -5.27 13.12
N SER A 359 -5.51 -4.73 13.91
CA SER A 359 -4.92 -5.44 15.04
C SER A 359 -5.89 -5.60 16.23
N LEU A 360 -6.76 -4.62 16.48
CA LEU A 360 -7.84 -4.78 17.46
C LEU A 360 -8.81 -5.91 17.02
N LEU A 361 -9.17 -5.94 15.75
CA LEU A 361 -10.03 -7.00 15.19
C LEU A 361 -9.33 -8.37 15.17
N ASP A 362 -8.05 -8.45 14.83
CA ASP A 362 -7.23 -9.67 14.88
C ASP A 362 -7.13 -10.21 16.32
N HIS A 363 -6.96 -9.32 17.31
CA HIS A 363 -6.98 -9.70 18.73
C HIS A 363 -8.35 -10.27 19.16
N TYR A 364 -9.45 -9.56 18.89
CA TYR A 364 -10.79 -9.97 19.36
C TYR A 364 -11.42 -11.12 18.56
N LEU A 365 -11.08 -11.30 17.28
CA LEU A 365 -11.70 -12.30 16.40
C LEU A 365 -10.80 -13.51 16.12
N LEU A 366 -9.47 -13.32 16.10
CA LEU A 366 -8.50 -14.33 15.67
C LEU A 366 -7.44 -14.66 16.76
N ALA A 367 -7.63 -14.17 17.98
CA ALA A 367 -6.71 -14.29 19.12
C ALA A 367 -5.28 -13.79 18.83
N GLY A 368 -5.15 -12.78 17.97
CA GLY A 368 -3.89 -12.13 17.63
C GLY A 368 -3.19 -11.47 18.83
N PRO A 369 -1.86 -11.30 18.78
CA PRO A 369 -1.10 -10.66 19.86
C PRO A 369 -1.44 -9.17 19.96
N LEU A 370 -1.63 -8.67 21.19
CA LEU A 370 -1.80 -7.26 21.50
C LEU A 370 -0.90 -6.92 22.69
N THR A 371 0.37 -6.59 22.42
CA THR A 371 1.34 -6.32 23.48
C THR A 371 1.12 -4.92 24.10
N PRO A 372 1.54 -4.66 25.36
CA PRO A 372 1.46 -3.31 25.93
C PRO A 372 2.20 -2.26 25.09
N ILE A 373 3.26 -2.66 24.38
CA ILE A 373 4.00 -1.81 23.44
C ILE A 373 3.11 -1.43 22.26
N MET A 374 2.37 -2.38 21.68
CA MET A 374 1.40 -2.10 20.61
C MET A 374 0.29 -1.14 21.07
N VAL A 375 -0.20 -1.26 22.31
CA VAL A 375 -1.23 -0.35 22.84
C VAL A 375 -0.70 1.08 22.96
N ILE A 376 0.50 1.27 23.53
CA ILE A 376 1.16 2.58 23.66
C ILE A 376 1.48 3.17 22.27
N ALA A 377 2.01 2.35 21.36
CA ALA A 377 2.30 2.74 19.98
C ALA A 377 1.03 3.11 19.19
N GLY A 378 -0.08 2.42 19.43
CA GLY A 378 -1.39 2.74 18.87
C GLY A 378 -1.88 4.11 19.34
N ALA A 379 -1.76 4.42 20.64
CA ALA A 379 -2.06 5.75 21.17
C ALA A 379 -1.16 6.84 20.54
N GLN A 380 0.13 6.57 20.36
CA GLN A 380 1.05 7.47 19.64
C GLN A 380 0.62 7.71 18.19
N VAL A 381 0.22 6.66 17.44
CA VAL A 381 -0.27 6.77 16.06
C VAL A 381 -1.54 7.63 15.99
N VAL A 382 -2.51 7.43 16.90
CA VAL A 382 -3.72 8.28 16.97
C VAL A 382 -3.36 9.73 17.25
N VAL A 383 -2.49 10.00 18.22
CA VAL A 383 -2.00 11.36 18.53
C VAL A 383 -1.27 11.98 17.33
N ALA A 384 -0.48 11.21 16.58
CA ALA A 384 0.21 11.68 15.38
C ALA A 384 -0.76 12.01 14.23
N ILE A 385 -1.80 11.19 14.00
CA ILE A 385 -2.87 11.46 13.03
C ILE A 385 -3.62 12.74 13.41
N CYS A 386 -4.04 12.88 14.68
CA CYS A 386 -4.69 14.09 15.19
C CYS A 386 -3.81 15.33 15.02
N ASN A 387 -2.53 15.26 15.38
CA ASN A 387 -1.59 16.38 15.26
C ASN A 387 -1.36 16.81 13.80
N TYR A 388 -1.41 15.90 12.82
CA TYR A 388 -1.34 16.29 11.40
C TYR A 388 -2.67 16.87 10.91
N THR A 389 -3.80 16.23 11.26
CA THR A 389 -5.14 16.56 10.76
C THR A 389 -5.70 17.85 11.35
N PHE A 390 -5.32 18.21 12.58
CA PHE A 390 -5.74 19.46 13.24
C PHE A 390 -4.69 20.58 13.16
N ASP A 391 -3.55 20.37 12.50
CA ASP A 391 -2.66 21.49 12.16
C ASP A 391 -3.35 22.37 11.10
N LEU A 392 -3.79 23.56 11.53
CA LEU A 392 -4.48 24.55 10.71
C LEU A 392 -3.54 25.38 9.80
N THR A 393 -2.21 25.20 9.87
CA THR A 393 -1.31 25.91 8.97
C THR A 393 -1.64 25.57 7.51
N PRO A 394 -1.75 26.55 6.59
CA PRO A 394 -1.99 26.24 5.18
C PRO A 394 -0.89 25.35 4.59
N VAL A 395 -1.27 24.39 3.74
CA VAL A 395 -0.32 23.70 2.84
C VAL A 395 -0.17 24.59 1.61
N GLU A 396 0.80 25.51 1.63
CA GLU A 396 1.02 26.38 0.48
C GLU A 396 1.58 25.58 -0.68
N THR A 397 0.97 25.70 -1.86
CA THR A 397 1.54 25.15 -3.10
C THR A 397 2.31 26.27 -3.78
N LYS A 398 3.65 26.20 -3.77
CA LYS A 398 4.48 27.25 -4.36
C LYS A 398 4.31 27.24 -5.88
N SER A 399 3.58 28.23 -6.39
CA SER A 399 3.37 28.43 -7.81
C SER A 399 4.72 28.47 -8.55
N ALA A 400 4.74 27.94 -9.77
CA ALA A 400 5.90 28.12 -10.64
C ALA A 400 6.05 29.62 -10.95
N PRO A 401 7.28 30.16 -11.03
CA PRO A 401 7.48 31.54 -11.47
C PRO A 401 6.88 31.69 -12.86
N SER A 402 5.98 32.67 -13.02
CA SER A 402 5.33 32.94 -14.30
C SER A 402 6.38 33.38 -15.32
N LYS A 403 6.37 32.79 -16.53
CA LYS A 403 7.28 33.19 -17.61
C LYS A 403 7.16 34.68 -17.95
N ALA A 404 5.97 35.28 -17.80
CA ALA A 404 5.75 36.71 -18.02
C ALA A 404 6.58 37.63 -17.08
N ALA A 405 7.16 37.09 -16.00
CA ALA A 405 8.08 37.83 -15.12
C ALA A 405 9.55 37.78 -15.59
N ALA A 406 9.87 36.98 -16.61
CA ALA A 406 11.18 36.97 -17.28
C ALA A 406 11.17 37.98 -18.44
N ASP A 407 10.21 37.87 -19.37
CA ASP A 407 10.12 38.70 -20.57
C ASP A 407 10.08 40.21 -20.24
N ASN A 408 9.33 40.60 -19.19
CA ASN A 408 9.27 41.99 -18.70
C ASN A 408 10.60 42.55 -18.15
N LYS A 409 11.58 41.69 -17.82
CA LYS A 409 12.93 42.13 -17.43
C LYS A 409 13.87 42.33 -18.61
N GLU A 410 13.75 41.53 -19.66
CA GLU A 410 14.62 41.65 -20.84
C GLU A 410 14.28 42.86 -21.71
N MET A 411 12.99 43.26 -21.76
CA MET A 411 12.55 44.40 -22.58
C MET A 411 12.81 45.79 -21.96
N SER A 412 13.46 45.86 -20.78
CA SER A 412 13.60 47.08 -19.96
C SER A 412 14.97 47.80 -19.97
N PRO A 413 15.83 47.73 -21.01
CA PRO A 413 16.91 48.71 -21.18
C PRO A 413 16.85 49.58 -22.45
N LEU A 414 16.16 49.17 -23.51
CA LEU A 414 16.33 49.74 -24.87
C LEU A 414 15.54 51.03 -25.20
N VAL A 415 14.80 51.63 -24.25
CA VAL A 415 13.94 52.81 -24.50
C VAL A 415 14.45 54.07 -23.77
N LYS A 416 15.77 54.18 -23.53
CA LYS A 416 16.39 55.33 -22.86
C LYS A 416 17.70 55.81 -23.47
N GLN A 417 17.84 55.78 -24.80
CA GLN A 417 19.02 56.37 -25.44
C GLN A 417 18.78 56.94 -26.85
N ASP A 418 17.73 57.76 -27.03
CA ASP A 418 17.63 58.64 -28.20
C ASP A 418 16.78 59.91 -27.91
N SER A 419 17.33 60.81 -27.08
CA SER A 419 16.73 62.14 -26.82
C SER A 419 17.70 63.10 -26.12
N ARG A 420 18.83 63.42 -26.76
CA ARG A 420 19.61 64.64 -26.45
C ARG A 420 20.08 65.33 -27.73
N VAL A 421 19.65 66.59 -27.84
CA VAL A 421 20.29 67.66 -28.63
C VAL A 421 21.61 68.04 -27.93
#